data_AF-A0A4S4LD70-F1
#
_entry.id   AF-A0A4S4LD70-F1
#
_cell.length_a   1.000
_cell.length_b   1.000
_cell.length_c   1.000
_cell.angle_alpha   90.00
_cell.angle_beta   90.00
_cell.angle_gamma   90.00
#
_symmetry.space_group_name_H-M   'P 1'
#
loop_
_entity.id
_entity.type
_entity.pdbx_description
1 polymer ?
#
loop_
_entity_poly.entity_id
_entity_poly.type
_entity_poly.pdbx_seq_one_letter_code
_entity_poly.pdbx_strand_id
1 'polypeptide(L)'
;MLNTVLTQYPIFQLTIHPSLPQIHSALTHPFSPSKKATDPEEEERSVPSVLTSKLQSAFTNSSWRAKEEIVQYLLSPMHRIHGAHSKLAAGTDHDIAAGVLGFDGVCKCFEELELCREGELAQVLSESQIHLKTLFSELQKRYKHRDQLQIEFEAWLTEKAEQMREQINALPADIEHLIASLEKKAKELERMTAVQRKCRRSSRDSYRECKVPQGIASILAGFDSDLAFPLVLCSSAKGNCLKQITKAFVRRTFFAQSVQFIGGDTAHECVPLLESLCAKNKGTLFTYSVEVDEVEATGGGSKKSVLVYKQIVQEMIGSIDVAADFKDQRASRSSFTAGRRMWVAVKLSALLLDAQSLANLSVYLIKVHPAQSAITFPRYPRASDLDCLTSDQIKGETPLTEQDIYDIKDLHLDLVKICSHAQENLEYLEQSLKDAKASNYALGVKLVRGAYHLHEMIAHETATFGHNNMSLSISPDPHPPIWPTKPETNMC
;
A
#
# COMPACT_ATOMS: atom_id res chain seq x y z
N MET A 1 20.88 4.46 22.06
CA MET A 1 21.87 3.69 22.84
C MET A 1 22.45 2.52 22.00
N LEU A 2 22.99 2.81 20.82
CA LEU A 2 23.70 1.83 19.97
C LEU A 2 24.43 2.59 18.84
N ASN A 3 25.43 3.39 19.23
CA ASN A 3 26.30 4.10 18.28
C ASN A 3 27.71 4.31 18.83
N THR A 4 28.22 3.38 19.64
CA THR A 4 29.46 3.60 20.42
C THR A 4 30.42 2.42 20.48
N VAL A 5 30.38 1.45 19.55
CA VAL A 5 31.24 0.24 19.67
C VAL A 5 32.09 -0.09 18.41
N LEU A 6 32.20 0.79 17.42
CA LEU A 6 33.02 0.49 16.22
C LEU A 6 34.06 1.55 15.84
N THR A 7 34.82 2.05 16.83
CA THR A 7 36.08 2.77 16.58
C THR A 7 37.07 2.57 17.72
N GLN A 8 37.64 1.37 17.85
CA GLN A 8 38.81 1.15 18.72
C GLN A 8 39.71 0.03 18.20
N TYR A 9 40.51 0.35 17.18
CA TYR A 9 41.81 -0.30 16.96
C TYR A 9 42.82 0.77 16.52
N PRO A 10 43.95 0.96 17.24
CA PRO A 10 44.97 1.91 16.84
C PRO A 10 45.80 1.35 15.68
N ILE A 11 45.81 2.08 14.57
CA ILE A 11 46.78 1.92 13.49
C ILE A 11 48.16 2.28 14.06
N PHE A 12 49.07 1.31 14.06
CA PHE A 12 50.47 1.53 14.41
C PHE A 12 51.08 2.56 13.44
N GLN A 13 51.34 3.75 13.97
CA GLN A 13 52.15 4.78 13.34
C GLN A 13 53.61 4.32 13.30
N LEU A 14 54.12 4.04 12.12
CA LEU A 14 55.54 3.78 11.88
C LEU A 14 56.29 5.11 11.93
N THR A 15 56.80 5.50 13.09
CA THR A 15 57.68 6.67 13.24
C THR A 15 59.09 6.28 12.79
N ILE A 16 59.49 6.70 11.59
CA ILE A 16 60.89 6.61 11.13
C ILE A 16 61.66 7.71 11.88
N HIS A 17 62.55 7.29 12.78
CA HIS A 17 63.46 8.16 13.51
C HIS A 17 64.74 8.39 12.67
N PRO A 18 65.08 9.62 12.25
CA PRO A 18 66.35 9.90 11.62
C PRO A 18 67.35 10.34 12.70
N SER A 19 68.18 9.41 13.18
CA SER A 19 69.36 9.74 13.97
C SER A 19 70.56 8.96 13.44
N LEU A 20 71.18 9.52 12.39
CA LEU A 20 72.55 9.19 11.99
C LEU A 20 73.50 10.20 12.67
N PRO A 21 74.54 9.77 13.38
CA PRO A 21 75.52 10.69 13.94
C PRO A 21 76.45 11.27 12.88
N GLN A 22 76.79 12.52 13.11
CA GLN A 22 77.71 13.37 12.37
C GLN A 22 79.10 12.75 12.22
N ILE A 23 79.55 12.55 10.98
CA ILE A 23 80.97 12.51 10.62
C ILE A 23 81.23 13.72 9.71
N HIS A 24 81.36 14.88 10.33
CA HIS A 24 81.86 16.10 9.70
C HIS A 24 82.83 16.76 10.68
N SER A 25 84.04 16.20 10.80
CA SER A 25 85.16 16.82 11.54
C SER A 25 86.51 16.20 11.19
N ALA A 26 86.81 16.05 9.91
CA ALA A 26 88.19 15.87 9.45
C ALA A 26 88.23 16.30 7.99
N LEU A 27 88.57 17.57 7.75
CA LEU A 27 89.16 18.15 6.53
C LEU A 27 88.84 19.65 6.46
N THR A 28 89.30 20.40 7.47
CA THR A 28 89.41 21.86 7.40
C THR A 28 90.68 22.27 8.14
N HIS A 29 91.79 22.43 7.41
CA HIS A 29 92.76 23.52 7.58
C HIS A 29 93.81 23.48 6.44
N PRO A 30 94.43 24.62 6.11
CA PRO A 30 94.59 25.08 4.74
C PRO A 30 96.03 24.97 4.24
N PHE A 31 96.21 24.74 2.93
CA PHE A 31 97.50 24.89 2.27
C PHE A 31 97.55 26.23 1.53
N SER A 32 98.43 27.12 2.00
CA SER A 32 98.88 28.32 1.27
C SER A 32 99.96 27.94 0.23
N PRO A 33 100.06 28.66 -0.91
CA PRO A 33 101.05 28.36 -1.93
C PRO A 33 102.30 29.25 -1.78
N SER A 34 103.50 28.66 -1.95
CA SER A 34 104.69 29.44 -2.30
C SER A 34 105.70 28.62 -3.12
N LYS A 35 105.79 29.04 -4.39
CA LYS A 35 106.91 29.09 -5.36
C LYS A 35 108.17 28.20 -5.22
N LYS A 36 108.43 27.58 -6.38
CA LYS A 36 109.68 27.47 -7.18
C LYS A 36 110.63 26.27 -6.96
N ALA A 37 110.57 25.41 -8.00
CA ALA A 37 111.66 24.94 -8.86
C ALA A 37 112.76 24.06 -8.25
N THR A 38 112.72 22.76 -8.57
CA THR A 38 113.81 22.04 -9.26
C THR A 38 113.34 20.63 -9.66
N ASP A 39 113.55 20.26 -10.93
CA ASP A 39 113.68 18.86 -11.40
C ASP A 39 114.87 18.18 -10.67
N PRO A 40 114.91 16.85 -10.46
CA PRO A 40 114.71 15.87 -11.53
C PRO A 40 113.95 14.58 -11.18
N GLU A 41 113.69 13.88 -12.28
CA GLU A 41 113.12 12.55 -12.47
C GLU A 41 113.75 11.42 -11.61
N GLU A 42 113.01 10.31 -11.57
CA GLU A 42 113.42 8.96 -11.14
C GLU A 42 113.33 8.59 -9.65
N GLU A 43 112.12 8.48 -9.08
CA GLU A 43 111.89 7.44 -8.04
C GLU A 43 110.40 7.06 -7.80
N GLU A 44 109.51 7.28 -8.77
CA GLU A 44 108.06 7.15 -8.55
C GLU A 44 107.45 5.87 -9.14
N ARG A 45 108.04 4.69 -8.86
CA ARG A 45 107.45 3.39 -9.26
C ARG A 45 107.36 2.29 -8.21
N SER A 46 107.80 2.49 -6.95
CA SER A 46 107.68 1.43 -5.91
C SER A 46 106.74 1.74 -4.74
N VAL A 47 106.32 2.99 -4.56
CA VAL A 47 105.47 3.42 -3.42
C VAL A 47 104.01 2.91 -3.48
N PRO A 48 103.35 2.79 -4.65
CA PRO A 48 101.95 2.35 -4.70
C PRO A 48 101.72 0.91 -4.22
N SER A 49 102.67 -0.02 -4.45
CA SER A 49 102.45 -1.44 -4.11
C SER A 49 102.56 -1.71 -2.60
N VAL A 50 103.43 -0.98 -1.90
CA VAL A 50 103.59 -1.07 -0.44
C VAL A 50 102.38 -0.50 0.29
N LEU A 51 101.78 0.58 -0.24
CA LEU A 51 100.55 1.14 0.32
C LEU A 51 99.35 0.22 0.05
N THR A 52 99.26 -0.35 -1.15
CA THR A 52 98.17 -1.28 -1.51
C THR A 52 98.18 -2.52 -0.63
N SER A 53 99.35 -3.12 -0.37
CA SER A 53 99.47 -4.30 0.50
C SER A 53 99.13 -4.02 1.96
N LYS A 54 99.50 -2.85 2.50
CA LYS A 54 99.13 -2.43 3.86
C LYS A 54 97.64 -2.14 4.00
N LEU A 55 97.04 -1.46 3.03
CA LEU A 55 95.60 -1.21 3.02
C LEU A 55 94.81 -2.52 2.89
N GLN A 56 95.23 -3.43 2.01
CA GLN A 56 94.58 -4.72 1.84
C GLN A 56 94.58 -5.53 3.15
N SER A 57 95.72 -5.60 3.84
CA SER A 57 95.81 -6.25 5.16
C SER A 57 94.87 -5.60 6.18
N ALA A 58 94.82 -4.27 6.26
CA ALA A 58 93.96 -3.54 7.18
C ALA A 58 92.45 -3.77 6.88
N PHE A 59 92.05 -3.73 5.60
CA PHE A 59 90.68 -4.02 5.18
C PHE A 59 90.30 -5.48 5.46
N THR A 60 91.21 -6.42 5.24
CA THR A 60 90.94 -7.85 5.51
C THR A 60 90.73 -8.10 7.00
N ASN A 61 91.55 -7.49 7.85
CA ASN A 61 91.43 -7.60 9.30
C ASN A 61 90.18 -6.88 9.84
N SER A 62 89.83 -5.71 9.29
CA SER A 62 88.60 -4.99 9.66
C SER A 62 87.36 -5.77 9.23
N SER A 63 87.35 -6.31 8.00
CA SER A 63 86.28 -7.17 7.50
C SER A 63 86.08 -8.42 8.35
N TRP A 64 87.17 -9.05 8.80
CA TRP A 64 87.12 -10.21 9.68
C TRP A 64 86.47 -9.88 11.03
N ARG A 65 86.91 -8.81 11.70
CA ARG A 65 86.32 -8.39 12.98
C ARG A 65 84.85 -8.02 12.87
N ALA A 66 84.46 -7.31 11.81
CA ALA A 66 83.07 -6.96 11.57
C ALA A 66 82.18 -8.21 11.38
N LYS A 67 82.68 -9.25 10.68
CA LYS A 67 81.98 -10.53 10.56
C LYS A 67 81.84 -11.24 11.91
N GLU A 68 82.88 -11.22 12.72
CA GLU A 68 82.91 -11.88 14.03
C GLU A 68 81.97 -11.20 15.03
N GLU A 69 81.88 -9.87 15.01
CA GLU A 69 80.88 -9.10 15.76
C GLU A 69 79.45 -9.39 15.29
N ILE A 70 79.20 -9.41 13.97
CA ILE A 70 77.88 -9.76 13.42
C ILE A 70 77.46 -11.16 13.86
N VAL A 71 78.39 -12.13 13.81
CA VAL A 71 78.14 -13.50 14.25
C VAL A 71 77.81 -13.56 15.74
N GLN A 72 78.56 -12.86 16.59
CA GLN A 72 78.30 -12.75 18.04
C GLN A 72 76.92 -12.14 18.34
N TYR A 73 76.55 -11.07 17.63
CA TYR A 73 75.26 -10.41 17.82
C TYR A 73 74.07 -11.23 17.29
N LEU A 74 74.25 -12.05 16.25
CA LEU A 74 73.17 -12.84 15.64
C LEU A 74 72.99 -14.24 16.24
N LEU A 75 74.04 -14.84 16.81
CA LEU A 75 73.99 -16.19 17.40
C LEU A 75 73.02 -16.28 18.57
N SER A 76 73.02 -15.29 19.46
CA SER A 76 72.16 -15.29 20.66
C SER A 76 70.67 -15.17 20.30
N PRO A 77 70.25 -14.24 19.40
CA PRO A 77 68.91 -14.23 18.82
C PRO A 77 68.54 -15.53 18.12
N MET A 78 69.41 -16.11 17.30
CA MET A 78 69.12 -17.36 16.58
C MET A 78 68.87 -18.53 17.54
N HIS A 79 69.66 -18.68 18.60
CA HIS A 79 69.42 -19.71 19.61
C HIS A 79 68.10 -19.50 20.37
N ARG A 80 67.72 -18.25 20.64
CA ARG A 80 66.41 -17.93 21.26
C ARG A 80 65.25 -18.28 20.33
N ILE A 81 65.38 -17.96 19.03
CA ILE A 81 64.37 -18.31 18.01
C ILE A 81 64.26 -19.84 17.88
N HIS A 82 65.38 -20.56 17.80
CA HIS A 82 65.40 -22.02 17.71
C HIS A 82 64.77 -22.68 18.94
N GLY A 83 65.07 -22.17 20.14
CA GLY A 83 64.48 -22.65 21.39
C GLY A 83 62.97 -22.38 21.47
N ALA A 84 62.49 -21.24 20.97
CA ALA A 84 61.07 -20.92 20.88
C ALA A 84 60.35 -21.85 19.89
N HIS A 85 60.92 -22.08 18.70
CA HIS A 85 60.38 -23.00 17.70
C HIS A 85 60.29 -24.45 18.21
N SER A 86 61.32 -24.93 18.92
CA SER A 86 61.31 -26.29 19.50
C SER A 86 60.22 -26.47 20.56
N LYS A 87 59.91 -25.41 21.32
CA LYS A 87 58.81 -25.43 22.31
C LYS A 87 57.43 -25.36 21.66
N LEU A 88 57.28 -24.61 20.56
CA LEU A 88 56.04 -24.59 19.78
C LEU A 88 55.74 -25.97 19.16
N ALA A 89 56.75 -26.63 18.59
CA ALA A 89 56.58 -27.93 17.93
C ALA A 89 56.18 -29.07 18.88
N ALA A 90 56.50 -28.97 20.18
CA ALA A 90 56.29 -30.07 21.13
C ALA A 90 54.92 -30.08 21.84
N GLY A 91 54.17 -28.97 21.83
CA GLY A 91 52.93 -28.85 22.61
C GLY A 91 51.74 -28.22 21.89
N THR A 92 51.95 -27.50 20.79
CA THR A 92 50.90 -26.68 20.18
C THR A 92 50.09 -27.44 19.12
N ASP A 93 50.66 -28.47 18.50
CA ASP A 93 50.03 -29.13 17.35
C ASP A 93 48.87 -30.04 17.72
N HIS A 94 48.86 -30.69 18.90
CA HIS A 94 47.78 -31.63 19.23
C HIS A 94 46.47 -30.90 19.56
N ASP A 95 46.51 -29.83 20.36
CA ASP A 95 45.30 -29.09 20.74
C ASP A 95 44.75 -28.28 19.56
N ILE A 96 45.63 -27.73 18.72
CA ILE A 96 45.22 -27.08 17.47
C ILE A 96 44.62 -28.10 16.51
N ALA A 97 45.24 -29.27 16.31
CA ALA A 97 44.69 -30.31 15.45
C ALA A 97 43.34 -30.84 15.98
N ALA A 98 43.20 -31.03 17.29
CA ALA A 98 41.94 -31.41 17.91
C ALA A 98 40.87 -30.33 17.73
N GLY A 99 41.23 -29.05 17.86
CA GLY A 99 40.35 -27.92 17.60
C GLY A 99 39.90 -27.83 16.14
N VAL A 100 40.82 -28.04 15.19
CA VAL A 100 40.54 -28.04 13.75
C VAL A 100 39.62 -29.21 13.37
N LEU A 101 39.86 -30.41 13.91
CA LEU A 101 39.00 -31.57 13.68
C LEU A 101 37.62 -31.40 14.33
N GLY A 102 37.56 -30.80 15.51
CA GLY A 102 36.29 -30.46 16.17
C GLY A 102 35.50 -29.44 15.37
N PHE A 103 36.17 -28.42 14.83
CA PHE A 103 35.55 -27.43 13.96
C PHE A 103 35.03 -28.04 12.66
N ASP A 104 35.80 -28.91 12.00
CA ASP A 104 35.36 -29.66 10.81
C ASP A 104 34.10 -30.50 11.10
N GLY A 105 34.03 -31.16 12.25
CA GLY A 105 32.84 -31.89 12.68
C GLY A 105 31.59 -31.00 12.84
N VAL A 106 31.75 -29.80 13.41
CA VAL A 106 30.65 -28.83 13.54
C VAL A 106 30.21 -28.32 12.18
N CYS A 107 31.14 -28.02 11.28
CA CYS A 107 30.83 -27.58 9.91
C CYS A 107 30.03 -28.65 9.14
N LYS A 108 30.42 -29.92 9.22
CA LYS A 108 29.67 -31.04 8.59
C LYS A 108 28.26 -31.19 9.17
N CYS A 109 28.12 -31.10 10.49
CA CYS A 109 26.80 -31.14 11.14
C CYS A 109 25.92 -29.97 10.70
N PHE A 110 26.51 -28.78 10.51
CA PHE A 110 25.80 -27.61 10.02
C PHE A 110 25.37 -27.77 8.55
N GLU A 111 26.24 -28.29 7.69
CA GLU A 111 25.92 -28.58 6.29
C GLU A 111 24.79 -29.62 6.15
N GLU A 112 24.81 -30.69 6.96
CA GLU A 112 23.73 -31.70 6.98
C GLU A 112 22.39 -31.11 7.44
N LEU A 113 22.41 -30.20 8.42
CA LEU A 113 21.20 -29.53 8.91
C LEU A 113 20.61 -28.58 7.85
N GLU A 114 21.45 -27.80 7.16
CA GLU A 114 21.02 -26.91 6.08
C GLU A 114 20.47 -27.70 4.88
N LEU A 115 21.08 -28.84 4.52
CA LEU A 115 20.55 -29.74 3.49
C LEU A 115 19.18 -30.31 3.86
N CYS A 116 18.98 -30.71 5.12
CA CYS A 116 17.67 -31.16 5.61
C CYS A 116 16.63 -30.05 5.51
N ARG A 117 16.99 -28.82 5.92
CA ARG A 117 16.11 -27.66 5.88
C ARG A 117 15.75 -27.25 4.45
N GLU A 118 16.69 -27.35 3.50
CA GLU A 118 16.43 -27.12 2.08
C GLU A 118 15.41 -28.13 1.54
N GLY A 119 15.52 -29.40 1.94
CA GLY A 119 14.55 -30.45 1.59
C GLY A 119 13.14 -30.16 2.13
N GLU A 120 13.02 -29.78 3.41
CA GLU A 120 11.74 -29.40 4.02
C GLU A 120 11.13 -28.18 3.32
N LEU A 121 11.95 -27.16 3.02
CA LEU A 121 11.51 -25.96 2.32
C LEU A 121 11.02 -26.28 0.90
N ALA A 122 11.72 -27.14 0.17
CA ALA A 122 11.31 -27.60 -1.16
C ALA A 122 9.99 -28.37 -1.11
N GLN A 123 9.78 -29.21 -0.09
CA GLN A 123 8.51 -29.90 0.12
C GLN A 123 7.36 -28.93 0.39
N VAL A 124 7.53 -27.99 1.33
CA VAL A 124 6.51 -26.97 1.67
C VAL A 124 6.18 -26.10 0.45
N LEU A 125 7.19 -25.75 -0.35
CA LEU A 125 6.99 -25.01 -1.59
C LEU A 125 6.17 -25.82 -2.61
N SER A 126 6.47 -27.10 -2.80
CA SER A 126 5.73 -28.00 -3.69
C SER A 126 4.27 -28.15 -3.26
N GLU A 127 4.02 -28.37 -1.96
CA GLU A 127 2.67 -28.46 -1.39
C GLU A 127 1.89 -27.16 -1.59
N SER A 128 2.54 -26.00 -1.36
CA SER A 128 1.95 -24.68 -1.59
C SER A 128 1.60 -24.45 -3.06
N GLN A 129 2.46 -24.88 -3.99
CA GLN A 129 2.21 -24.79 -5.43
C GLN A 129 1.02 -25.66 -5.86
N ILE A 130 0.91 -26.88 -5.33
CA ILE A 130 -0.24 -27.77 -5.57
C ILE A 130 -1.52 -27.12 -5.05
N HIS A 131 -1.50 -26.61 -3.82
CA HIS A 131 -2.65 -25.94 -3.22
C HIS A 131 -3.11 -24.72 -4.03
N LEU A 132 -2.16 -23.89 -4.49
CA LEU A 132 -2.46 -22.74 -5.36
C LEU A 132 -3.12 -23.19 -6.68
N LYS A 133 -2.60 -24.23 -7.34
CA LYS A 133 -3.20 -24.78 -8.57
C LYS A 133 -4.64 -25.25 -8.32
N THR A 134 -4.90 -25.91 -7.19
CA THR A 134 -6.25 -26.33 -6.80
C THR A 134 -7.17 -25.13 -6.60
N LEU A 135 -6.73 -24.09 -5.88
CA LEU A 135 -7.50 -22.87 -5.66
C LEU A 135 -7.80 -22.13 -6.97
N PHE A 136 -6.85 -22.04 -7.90
CA PHE A 136 -7.07 -21.42 -9.21
C PHE A 136 -8.10 -22.21 -10.04
N SER A 137 -8.05 -23.54 -10.01
CA SER A 137 -9.05 -24.39 -10.68
C SER A 137 -10.45 -24.17 -10.12
N GLU A 138 -10.58 -24.14 -8.79
CA GLU A 138 -11.85 -23.88 -8.11
C GLU A 138 -12.38 -22.47 -8.39
N LEU A 139 -11.51 -21.46 -8.39
CA LEU A 139 -11.86 -20.09 -8.75
C LEU A 139 -12.36 -20.01 -10.19
N GLN A 140 -11.69 -20.69 -11.14
CA GLN A 140 -12.12 -20.74 -12.53
C GLN A 140 -13.50 -21.41 -12.69
N LYS A 141 -13.78 -22.49 -11.93
CA LYS A 141 -15.10 -23.12 -11.90
C LYS A 141 -16.18 -22.15 -11.40
N ARG A 142 -15.89 -21.39 -10.34
CA ARG A 142 -16.83 -20.40 -9.80
C ARG A 142 -17.08 -19.24 -10.76
N TYR A 143 -16.07 -18.79 -11.50
CA TYR A 143 -16.27 -17.79 -12.55
C TYR A 143 -17.16 -18.32 -13.67
N LYS A 144 -16.94 -19.53 -14.16
CA LYS A 144 -17.83 -20.17 -15.15
C LYS A 144 -19.27 -20.27 -14.64
N HIS A 145 -19.44 -20.64 -13.36
CA HIS A 145 -20.78 -20.71 -12.76
C HIS A 145 -21.45 -19.33 -12.66
N ARG A 146 -20.71 -18.29 -12.27
CA ARG A 146 -21.22 -16.91 -12.25
C ARG A 146 -21.64 -16.45 -13.64
N ASP A 147 -20.82 -16.70 -14.66
CA ASP A 147 -21.11 -16.30 -16.03
C ASP A 147 -22.38 -17.02 -16.54
N GLN A 148 -22.56 -18.29 -16.18
CA GLN A 148 -23.79 -19.04 -16.45
C GLN A 148 -25.02 -18.43 -15.74
N LEU A 149 -24.90 -18.10 -14.45
CA LEU A 149 -25.98 -17.43 -13.70
C LEU A 149 -26.35 -16.08 -14.29
N GLN A 150 -25.37 -15.34 -14.83
CA GLN A 150 -25.63 -14.06 -15.49
C GLN A 150 -26.44 -14.26 -16.78
N ILE A 151 -26.09 -15.24 -17.60
CA ILE A 151 -26.86 -15.59 -18.81
C ILE A 151 -28.29 -15.99 -18.44
N GLU A 152 -28.46 -16.85 -17.42
CA GLU A 152 -29.77 -17.27 -16.93
C GLU A 152 -30.60 -16.09 -16.40
N PHE A 153 -29.97 -15.17 -15.68
CA PHE A 153 -30.62 -13.97 -15.16
C PHE A 153 -31.04 -13.01 -16.27
N GLU A 154 -30.20 -12.77 -17.27
CA GLU A 154 -30.52 -11.92 -18.43
C GLU A 154 -31.66 -12.53 -19.26
N ALA A 155 -31.67 -13.85 -19.46
CA ALA A 155 -32.76 -14.55 -20.12
C ALA A 155 -34.07 -14.42 -19.34
N TRP A 156 -34.04 -14.65 -18.03
CA TRP A 156 -35.21 -14.49 -17.15
C TRP A 156 -35.74 -13.05 -17.16
N LEU A 157 -34.85 -12.05 -17.11
CA LEU A 157 -35.23 -10.64 -17.14
C LEU A 157 -35.90 -10.28 -18.47
N THR A 158 -35.39 -10.80 -19.58
CA THR A 158 -35.96 -10.62 -20.92
C THR A 158 -37.36 -11.23 -21.01
N GLU A 159 -37.52 -12.47 -20.54
CA GLU A 159 -38.83 -13.17 -20.49
C GLU A 159 -39.86 -12.36 -19.67
N LYS A 160 -39.46 -11.84 -18.50
CA LYS A 160 -40.35 -11.01 -17.67
C LYS A 160 -40.67 -9.66 -18.30
N ALA A 161 -39.72 -9.04 -18.98
CA ALA A 161 -39.96 -7.80 -19.71
C ALA A 161 -40.95 -8.02 -20.87
N GLU A 162 -40.86 -9.15 -21.57
CA GLU A 162 -41.80 -9.54 -22.63
C GLU A 162 -43.20 -9.81 -22.07
N GLN A 163 -43.32 -10.56 -20.98
CA GLN A 163 -44.61 -10.79 -20.30
C GLN A 163 -45.27 -9.47 -19.87
N MET A 164 -44.51 -8.54 -19.29
CA MET A 164 -45.04 -7.21 -18.94
C MET A 164 -45.44 -6.40 -20.17
N ARG A 165 -44.66 -6.46 -21.25
CA ARG A 165 -44.99 -5.80 -22.52
C ARG A 165 -46.29 -6.33 -23.10
N GLU A 166 -46.51 -7.64 -23.08
CA GLU A 166 -47.77 -8.26 -23.52
C GLU A 166 -48.96 -7.80 -22.68
N GLN A 167 -48.82 -7.75 -21.35
CA GLN A 167 -49.87 -7.24 -20.46
C GLN A 167 -50.18 -5.76 -20.73
N ILE A 168 -49.15 -4.93 -20.93
CA ILE A 168 -49.34 -3.51 -21.26
C ILE A 168 -50.04 -3.35 -22.61
N ASN A 169 -49.69 -4.18 -23.61
CA ASN A 169 -50.31 -4.14 -24.93
C ASN A 169 -51.75 -4.69 -24.93
N ALA A 170 -52.11 -5.57 -23.99
CA ALA A 170 -53.47 -6.06 -23.80
C ALA A 170 -54.38 -5.05 -23.07
N LEU A 171 -53.80 -4.17 -22.26
CA LEU A 171 -54.53 -3.21 -21.41
C LEU A 171 -55.55 -2.34 -22.17
N PRO A 172 -55.28 -1.82 -23.38
CA PRO A 172 -56.28 -1.06 -24.13
C PRO A 172 -57.54 -1.87 -24.45
N ALA A 173 -57.41 -3.14 -24.81
CA ALA A 173 -58.55 -4.01 -25.09
C ALA A 173 -59.36 -4.29 -23.82
N ASP A 174 -58.68 -4.49 -22.69
CA ASP A 174 -59.34 -4.65 -21.39
C ASP A 174 -60.09 -3.38 -20.96
N ILE A 175 -59.53 -2.20 -21.23
CA ILE A 175 -60.18 -0.91 -20.98
C ILE A 175 -61.43 -0.77 -21.86
N GLU A 176 -61.36 -1.09 -23.15
CA GLU A 176 -62.52 -1.04 -24.05
C GLU A 176 -63.63 -2.03 -23.62
N HIS A 177 -63.26 -3.23 -23.18
CA HIS A 177 -64.20 -4.18 -22.59
C HIS A 177 -64.87 -3.65 -21.32
N LEU A 178 -64.11 -2.96 -20.46
CA LEU A 178 -64.64 -2.33 -19.26
C LEU A 178 -65.62 -1.20 -19.60
N ILE A 179 -65.26 -0.34 -20.56
CA ILE A 179 -66.13 0.74 -21.07
C ILE A 179 -67.44 0.16 -21.58
N ALA A 180 -67.39 -0.85 -22.45
CA ALA A 180 -68.59 -1.50 -23.00
C ALA A 180 -69.48 -2.14 -21.89
N SER A 181 -68.86 -2.73 -20.87
CA SER A 181 -69.58 -3.29 -19.71
C SER A 181 -70.29 -2.21 -18.89
N LEU A 182 -69.62 -1.07 -18.67
CA LEU A 182 -70.19 0.08 -17.97
C LEU A 182 -71.35 0.71 -18.76
N GLU A 183 -71.22 0.86 -20.08
CA GLU A 183 -72.30 1.34 -20.94
C GLU A 183 -73.53 0.42 -20.91
N LYS A 184 -73.30 -0.91 -20.92
CA LYS A 184 -74.39 -1.90 -20.80
C LYS A 184 -75.13 -1.75 -19.47
N LYS A 185 -74.40 -1.62 -18.35
CA LYS A 185 -74.99 -1.41 -17.02
C LYS A 185 -75.72 -0.08 -16.92
N ALA A 186 -75.20 0.99 -17.51
CA ALA A 186 -75.86 2.29 -17.56
C ALA A 186 -77.23 2.20 -18.26
N LYS A 187 -77.28 1.54 -19.44
CA LYS A 187 -78.54 1.31 -20.18
C LYS A 187 -79.55 0.47 -19.38
N GLU A 188 -79.10 -0.51 -18.60
CA GLU A 188 -79.96 -1.30 -17.73
C GLU A 188 -80.56 -0.45 -16.59
N LEU A 189 -79.75 0.42 -16.00
CA LEU A 189 -80.18 1.33 -14.93
C LEU A 189 -81.18 2.38 -15.43
N GLU A 190 -81.01 2.87 -16.66
CA GLU A 190 -82.00 3.71 -17.34
C GLU A 190 -83.34 2.99 -17.54
N ARG A 191 -83.32 1.71 -17.92
CA ARG A 191 -84.56 0.90 -18.02
C ARG A 191 -85.23 0.74 -16.65
N MET A 192 -84.47 0.45 -15.59
CA MET A 192 -85.01 0.33 -14.23
C MET A 192 -85.65 1.63 -13.75
N THR A 193 -84.98 2.77 -13.97
CA THR A 193 -85.52 4.09 -13.59
C THR A 193 -86.75 4.46 -14.41
N ALA A 194 -86.83 4.10 -15.70
CA ALA A 194 -88.04 4.28 -16.51
C ALA A 194 -89.23 3.44 -15.99
N VAL A 195 -88.99 2.18 -15.60
CA VAL A 195 -90.00 1.31 -14.97
C VAL A 195 -90.47 1.89 -13.63
N GLN A 196 -89.56 2.42 -12.83
CA GLN A 196 -89.88 3.03 -11.54
C GLN A 196 -90.69 4.34 -11.70
N ARG A 197 -90.38 5.15 -12.73
CA ARG A 197 -91.19 6.32 -13.11
C ARG A 197 -92.60 5.92 -13.58
N LYS A 198 -92.74 4.79 -14.27
CA LYS A 198 -94.04 4.24 -14.67
C LYS A 198 -94.85 3.73 -13.47
N CYS A 199 -94.22 3.06 -12.50
CA CYS A 199 -94.87 2.63 -11.26
C CYS A 199 -95.32 3.81 -10.38
N ARG A 200 -94.51 4.88 -10.29
CA ARG A 200 -94.89 6.10 -9.54
C ARG A 200 -96.09 6.86 -10.10
N ARG A 201 -96.48 6.63 -11.36
CA ARG A 201 -97.71 7.20 -11.93
C ARG A 201 -98.97 6.38 -11.62
N SER A 202 -98.82 5.16 -11.10
CA SER A 202 -99.94 4.26 -10.80
C SER A 202 -100.25 4.10 -9.31
N SER A 203 -99.45 4.70 -8.41
CA SER A 203 -99.70 4.66 -6.97
C SER A 203 -99.35 6.01 -6.34
N ARG A 204 -100.30 6.95 -6.35
CA ARG A 204 -100.42 7.91 -5.25
C ARG A 204 -101.06 7.13 -4.11
N ASP A 205 -100.23 6.48 -3.31
CA ASP A 205 -100.46 6.36 -1.87
C ASP A 205 -99.26 5.67 -1.22
N SER A 206 -98.88 6.23 -0.06
CA SER A 206 -97.89 5.78 0.91
C SER A 206 -96.40 5.94 0.56
N TYR A 207 -95.80 6.95 1.21
CA TYR A 207 -94.37 7.06 1.49
C TYR A 207 -93.87 5.83 2.28
N ARG A 208 -92.77 5.22 1.84
CA ARG A 208 -91.83 4.52 2.73
C ARG A 208 -90.40 4.59 2.18
N GLU A 209 -89.47 4.69 3.13
CA GLU A 209 -88.04 4.94 3.00
C GLU A 209 -87.32 4.05 1.97
N CYS A 210 -86.51 4.67 1.12
CA CYS A 210 -85.54 3.96 0.28
C CYS A 210 -84.16 3.99 0.95
N LYS A 211 -83.70 2.83 1.43
CA LYS A 211 -82.30 2.56 1.78
C LYS A 211 -81.43 2.56 0.53
N VAL A 212 -80.27 3.21 0.62
CA VAL A 212 -79.21 3.23 -0.40
C VAL A 212 -78.60 1.82 -0.57
N PRO A 213 -78.32 1.33 -1.80
CA PRO A 213 -77.78 -0.01 -1.99
C PRO A 213 -76.30 -0.11 -1.61
N GLN A 214 -75.99 -1.10 -0.77
CA GLN A 214 -74.67 -1.52 -0.25
C GLN A 214 -73.71 -2.10 -1.31
N GLY A 215 -73.83 -1.73 -2.59
CA GLY A 215 -73.13 -2.38 -3.71
C GLY A 215 -71.80 -1.77 -4.14
N ILE A 216 -71.39 -0.62 -3.57
CA ILE A 216 -70.18 0.11 -4.02
C ILE A 216 -68.95 -0.19 -3.14
N ALA A 217 -69.15 -0.71 -1.92
CA ALA A 217 -68.06 -1.01 -0.99
C ALA A 217 -67.20 -2.23 -1.39
N SER A 218 -67.72 -3.14 -2.23
CA SER A 218 -67.08 -4.43 -2.52
C SER A 218 -66.00 -4.37 -3.62
N ILE A 219 -65.89 -3.27 -4.35
CA ILE A 219 -64.90 -3.13 -5.45
C ILE A 219 -63.54 -2.63 -4.93
N LEU A 220 -63.49 -2.06 -3.72
CA LEU A 220 -62.25 -1.52 -3.12
C LEU A 220 -61.47 -2.52 -2.24
N ALA A 221 -61.97 -3.75 -2.06
CA ALA A 221 -61.38 -4.73 -1.15
C ALA A 221 -60.53 -5.82 -1.84
N GLY A 222 -60.25 -5.70 -3.13
CA GLY A 222 -59.71 -6.80 -3.96
C GLY A 222 -58.24 -6.73 -4.38
N PHE A 223 -57.45 -5.77 -3.91
CA PHE A 223 -56.03 -5.67 -4.31
C PHE A 223 -55.10 -5.95 -3.13
N ASP A 224 -54.48 -7.13 -3.15
CA ASP A 224 -53.35 -7.50 -2.31
C ASP A 224 -52.20 -6.51 -2.51
N SER A 225 -51.96 -5.72 -1.48
CA SER A 225 -51.09 -4.56 -1.48
C SER A 225 -49.78 -4.88 -0.78
N ASP A 226 -48.84 -5.55 -1.46
CA ASP A 226 -47.45 -5.61 -0.97
C ASP A 226 -46.34 -5.53 -2.05
N LEU A 227 -46.67 -5.49 -3.35
CA LEU A 227 -45.68 -5.18 -4.39
C LEU A 227 -46.19 -4.36 -5.59
N ALA A 228 -47.51 -4.23 -5.79
CA ALA A 228 -48.07 -3.55 -6.95
C ALA A 228 -48.26 -2.03 -6.78
N PHE A 229 -48.36 -1.54 -5.55
CA PHE A 229 -48.70 -0.15 -5.27
C PHE A 229 -47.64 0.90 -5.69
N PRO A 230 -46.32 0.61 -5.68
CA PRO A 230 -45.33 1.60 -6.12
C PRO A 230 -45.21 1.72 -7.65
N LEU A 231 -45.55 0.67 -8.41
CA LEU A 231 -45.35 0.64 -9.86
C LEU A 231 -46.51 1.29 -10.63
N VAL A 232 -47.76 1.13 -10.16
CA VAL A 232 -48.96 1.63 -10.86
C VAL A 232 -49.16 3.15 -10.69
N LEU A 233 -48.62 3.76 -9.63
CA LEU A 233 -48.66 5.21 -9.42
C LEU A 233 -47.57 5.98 -10.19
N CYS A 234 -46.63 5.29 -10.84
CA CYS A 234 -45.42 5.89 -11.38
C CYS A 234 -45.58 6.48 -12.79
N SER A 235 -46.70 6.23 -13.49
CA SER A 235 -46.97 6.75 -14.84
C SER A 235 -47.25 8.27 -14.87
N SER A 236 -47.40 8.93 -13.72
CA SER A 236 -47.77 10.35 -13.65
C SER A 236 -46.92 11.21 -12.69
N ALA A 237 -45.98 10.62 -11.94
CA ALA A 237 -45.23 11.34 -10.90
C ALA A 237 -43.77 11.64 -11.31
N LYS A 238 -43.48 12.92 -11.59
CA LYS A 238 -42.14 13.46 -11.87
C LYS A 238 -41.09 13.01 -10.83
N GLY A 239 -39.92 12.58 -11.31
CA GLY A 239 -38.58 12.61 -10.67
C GLY A 239 -38.36 11.94 -9.31
N ASN A 240 -39.14 12.29 -8.28
CA ASN A 240 -38.91 11.86 -6.90
C ASN A 240 -39.33 10.42 -6.61
N CYS A 241 -40.34 9.89 -7.32
CA CYS A 241 -40.79 8.51 -7.12
C CYS A 241 -39.72 7.51 -7.60
N LEU A 242 -39.12 7.75 -8.77
CA LEU A 242 -38.03 6.94 -9.31
C LEU A 242 -36.83 6.93 -8.38
N LYS A 243 -36.45 8.07 -7.79
CA LYS A 243 -35.35 8.17 -6.80
C LYS A 243 -35.59 7.26 -5.59
N GLN A 244 -36.82 7.22 -5.07
CA GLN A 244 -37.16 6.39 -3.91
C GLN A 244 -37.18 4.90 -4.27
N ILE A 245 -37.68 4.54 -5.44
CA ILE A 245 -37.67 3.15 -5.93
C ILE A 245 -36.23 2.68 -6.14
N THR A 246 -35.39 3.48 -6.81
CA THR A 246 -33.97 3.15 -7.01
C THR A 246 -33.25 3.01 -5.67
N LYS A 247 -33.48 3.92 -4.72
CA LYS A 247 -32.90 3.84 -3.37
C LYS A 247 -33.34 2.56 -2.64
N ALA A 248 -34.63 2.23 -2.70
CA ALA A 248 -35.17 1.02 -2.07
C ALA A 248 -34.61 -0.25 -2.72
N PHE A 249 -34.52 -0.28 -4.05
CA PHE A 249 -33.91 -1.38 -4.79
C PHE A 249 -32.44 -1.55 -4.40
N VAL A 250 -31.64 -0.48 -4.44
CA VAL A 250 -30.23 -0.51 -4.07
C VAL A 250 -30.03 -0.96 -2.62
N ARG A 251 -30.79 -0.41 -1.66
CA ARG A 251 -30.72 -0.86 -0.26
C ARG A 251 -31.12 -2.33 -0.13
N ARG A 252 -32.16 -2.79 -0.83
CA ARG A 252 -32.61 -4.17 -0.71
C ARG A 252 -31.60 -5.15 -1.30
N THR A 253 -31.09 -4.88 -2.49
CA THR A 253 -30.22 -5.80 -3.23
C THR A 253 -28.77 -5.76 -2.75
N PHE A 254 -28.23 -4.59 -2.44
CA PHE A 254 -26.81 -4.43 -2.07
C PHE A 254 -26.56 -4.34 -0.55
N PHE A 255 -27.55 -3.94 0.27
CA PHE A 255 -27.37 -3.75 1.71
C PHE A 255 -28.08 -4.83 2.55
N ALA A 256 -29.35 -5.14 2.26
CA ALA A 256 -30.18 -5.94 3.16
C ALA A 256 -30.20 -7.45 2.84
N GLN A 257 -30.23 -7.82 1.56
CA GLN A 257 -30.39 -9.21 1.13
C GLN A 257 -29.07 -9.86 0.72
N SER A 258 -28.04 -9.05 0.50
CA SER A 258 -26.69 -9.49 0.14
C SER A 258 -25.69 -8.94 1.14
N VAL A 259 -25.27 -9.75 2.11
CA VAL A 259 -24.05 -9.52 2.94
C VAL A 259 -22.77 -9.59 2.06
N GLN A 260 -22.90 -9.41 0.74
CA GLN A 260 -21.83 -9.53 -0.23
C GLN A 260 -20.96 -8.27 -0.30
N PHE A 261 -21.53 -7.09 -0.01
CA PHE A 261 -20.85 -5.82 -0.24
C PHE A 261 -20.72 -4.93 0.99
N ILE A 262 -21.67 -4.99 1.94
CA ILE A 262 -21.69 -4.12 3.12
C ILE A 262 -21.91 -4.97 4.38
N GLY A 263 -21.06 -4.77 5.38
CA GLY A 263 -21.06 -5.56 6.61
C GLY A 263 -22.05 -5.09 7.68
N GLY A 264 -22.43 -3.81 7.64
CA GLY A 264 -23.31 -3.15 8.60
C GLY A 264 -23.36 -1.65 8.35
N ASP A 265 -24.33 -0.94 8.92
CA ASP A 265 -24.42 0.53 8.86
C ASP A 265 -23.43 1.18 9.87
N THR A 266 -22.95 0.41 10.86
CA THR A 266 -21.91 0.82 11.82
C THR A 266 -20.78 -0.20 11.92
N ALA A 267 -19.63 0.20 12.48
CA ALA A 267 -18.51 -0.71 12.73
C ALA A 267 -18.90 -1.88 13.65
N HIS A 268 -19.72 -1.63 14.67
CA HIS A 268 -20.21 -2.65 15.61
C HIS A 268 -21.13 -3.68 14.93
N GLU A 269 -22.00 -3.23 14.03
CA GLU A 269 -22.89 -4.12 13.28
C GLU A 269 -22.13 -5.08 12.36
N CYS A 270 -20.89 -4.75 11.98
CA CYS A 270 -20.05 -5.64 11.19
C CYS A 270 -19.48 -6.82 12.00
N VAL A 271 -19.50 -6.78 13.34
CA VAL A 271 -18.84 -7.78 14.20
C VAL A 271 -19.30 -9.23 13.93
N PRO A 272 -20.61 -9.54 13.84
CA PRO A 272 -21.05 -10.90 13.53
C PRO A 272 -20.53 -11.42 12.16
N LEU A 273 -20.42 -10.53 11.17
CA LEU A 273 -19.83 -10.88 9.88
C LEU A 273 -18.33 -11.15 10.01
N LEU A 274 -17.60 -10.34 10.78
CA LEU A 274 -16.19 -10.56 11.07
C LEU A 274 -15.96 -11.91 11.77
N GLU A 275 -16.83 -12.29 12.71
CA GLU A 275 -16.77 -13.60 13.36
C GLU A 275 -16.87 -14.74 12.34
N SER A 276 -17.86 -14.65 11.44
CA SER A 276 -18.10 -15.64 10.38
C SER A 276 -16.94 -15.74 9.39
N LEU A 277 -16.36 -14.60 8.98
CA LEU A 277 -15.21 -14.57 8.07
C LEU A 277 -13.94 -15.10 8.76
N CYS A 278 -13.72 -14.72 10.01
CA CYS A 278 -12.55 -15.17 10.76
C CYS A 278 -12.64 -16.67 11.14
N ALA A 279 -13.83 -17.19 11.43
CA ALA A 279 -14.06 -18.63 11.61
C ALA A 279 -13.68 -19.43 10.34
N LYS A 280 -13.77 -18.81 9.16
CA LYS A 280 -13.36 -19.37 7.87
C LYS A 280 -11.91 -19.04 7.49
N ASN A 281 -11.09 -18.57 8.43
CA ASN A 281 -9.70 -18.17 8.22
C ASN A 281 -9.51 -17.09 7.14
N LYS A 282 -10.43 -16.12 7.06
CA LYS A 282 -10.31 -14.98 6.14
C LYS A 282 -9.84 -13.74 6.89
N GLY A 283 -8.84 -13.04 6.34
CA GLY A 283 -8.43 -11.71 6.79
C GLY A 283 -9.49 -10.66 6.41
N THR A 284 -9.64 -9.65 7.25
CA THR A 284 -10.68 -8.62 7.10
C THR A 284 -10.08 -7.22 7.16
N LEU A 285 -10.55 -6.35 6.26
CA LEU A 285 -10.22 -4.94 6.17
C LEU A 285 -11.51 -4.15 6.38
N PHE A 286 -11.59 -3.37 7.45
CA PHE A 286 -12.65 -2.40 7.62
C PHE A 286 -12.48 -1.29 6.61
N THR A 287 -13.49 -1.09 5.77
CA THR A 287 -13.51 0.01 4.80
C THR A 287 -14.73 0.83 5.10
N TYR A 288 -14.53 2.04 5.62
CA TYR A 288 -15.63 2.97 5.83
C TYR A 288 -15.94 3.67 4.50
N SER A 289 -17.07 3.31 3.90
CA SER A 289 -17.42 3.66 2.52
C SER A 289 -18.27 4.92 2.42
N VAL A 290 -17.76 6.04 2.96
CA VAL A 290 -18.35 7.36 2.72
C VAL A 290 -17.50 8.11 1.70
N GLU A 291 -18.14 8.56 0.63
CA GLU A 291 -17.55 9.45 -0.36
C GLU A 291 -18.28 10.79 -0.31
N VAL A 292 -17.56 11.89 -0.46
CA VAL A 292 -18.16 13.21 -0.61
C VAL A 292 -18.82 13.26 -2.00
N ASP A 293 -20.04 13.80 -2.10
CA ASP A 293 -20.73 14.02 -3.38
C ASP A 293 -19.83 14.87 -4.29
N GLU A 294 -19.69 14.50 -5.57
CA GLU A 294 -18.82 15.21 -6.54
C GLU A 294 -19.13 16.73 -6.61
N VAL A 295 -20.39 17.12 -6.43
CA VAL A 295 -20.81 18.52 -6.46
C VAL A 295 -20.50 19.25 -5.14
N GLU A 296 -20.51 18.52 -4.02
CA GLU A 296 -20.09 19.05 -2.71
C GLU A 296 -18.55 19.09 -2.60
N ALA A 297 -17.86 18.14 -3.25
CA ALA A 297 -16.41 17.98 -3.31
C ALA A 297 -15.71 18.92 -4.31
N THR A 298 -16.46 19.76 -5.02
CA THR A 298 -15.96 20.80 -5.93
C THR A 298 -16.31 22.23 -5.46
N GLY A 299 -16.51 22.40 -4.14
CA GLY A 299 -16.62 23.73 -3.50
C GLY A 299 -18.03 24.33 -3.39
N GLY A 300 -19.09 23.58 -3.74
CA GLY A 300 -20.48 24.05 -3.62
C GLY A 300 -21.09 23.96 -2.20
N GLY A 301 -20.37 23.41 -1.23
CA GLY A 301 -20.90 23.02 0.08
C GLY A 301 -21.02 24.17 1.11
N SER A 302 -22.20 24.34 1.70
CA SER A 302 -22.42 25.22 2.87
C SER A 302 -21.68 24.71 4.13
N LYS A 303 -21.55 25.57 5.17
CA LYS A 303 -20.95 25.30 6.51
C LYS A 303 -21.25 23.95 7.17
N LYS A 304 -22.27 23.21 6.72
CA LYS A 304 -22.62 21.86 7.15
C LYS A 304 -21.55 20.81 6.81
N SER A 305 -20.78 21.00 5.73
CA SER A 305 -19.74 20.06 5.28
C SER A 305 -18.57 19.93 6.27
N VAL A 306 -18.21 21.02 6.98
CA VAL A 306 -17.12 21.04 7.97
C VAL A 306 -17.33 20.01 9.09
N LEU A 307 -18.58 19.78 9.50
CA LEU A 307 -18.88 18.80 10.54
C LEU A 307 -18.87 17.36 10.03
N VAL A 308 -19.14 17.14 8.74
CA VAL A 308 -19.28 15.79 8.18
C VAL A 308 -17.91 15.10 8.09
N TYR A 309 -16.89 15.73 7.50
CA TYR A 309 -15.57 15.07 7.39
C TYR A 309 -14.94 14.82 8.76
N LYS A 310 -15.15 15.71 9.74
CA LYS A 310 -14.72 15.50 11.12
C LYS A 310 -15.47 14.36 11.82
N GLN A 311 -16.77 14.18 11.53
CA GLN A 311 -17.50 12.99 11.97
C GLN A 311 -16.90 11.73 11.36
N ILE A 312 -16.54 11.74 10.07
CA ILE A 312 -15.86 10.61 9.41
C ILE A 312 -14.54 10.28 10.11
N VAL A 313 -13.73 11.28 10.50
CA VAL A 313 -12.52 11.05 11.31
C VAL A 313 -12.85 10.36 12.64
N GLN A 314 -13.93 10.74 13.33
CA GLN A 314 -14.34 10.08 14.57
C GLN A 314 -14.84 8.64 14.32
N GLU A 315 -15.59 8.39 13.25
CA GLU A 315 -16.02 7.04 12.87
C GLU A 315 -14.84 6.14 12.48
N MET A 316 -13.80 6.69 11.85
CA MET A 316 -12.56 5.95 11.57
C MET A 316 -11.85 5.54 12.86
N ILE A 317 -11.76 6.45 13.83
CA ILE A 317 -11.22 6.17 15.17
C ILE A 317 -12.05 5.10 15.87
N GLY A 318 -13.39 5.24 15.90
CA GLY A 318 -14.27 4.23 16.49
C GLY A 318 -14.18 2.87 15.80
N SER A 319 -13.93 2.84 14.48
CA SER A 319 -13.68 1.59 13.74
C SER A 319 -12.36 0.92 14.15
N ILE A 320 -11.34 1.70 14.52
CA ILE A 320 -10.08 1.18 15.09
C ILE A 320 -10.36 0.53 16.44
N ASP A 321 -11.16 1.19 17.31
CA ASP A 321 -11.52 0.65 18.62
C ASP A 321 -12.28 -0.67 18.49
N VAL A 322 -13.30 -0.73 17.64
CA VAL A 322 -14.05 -1.97 17.39
C VAL A 322 -13.14 -3.08 16.87
N ALA A 323 -12.19 -2.74 16.00
CA ALA A 323 -11.23 -3.72 15.48
C ALA A 323 -10.23 -4.20 16.55
N ALA A 324 -9.84 -3.33 17.48
CA ALA A 324 -8.99 -3.69 18.62
C ALA A 324 -9.75 -4.59 19.60
N ASP A 325 -10.93 -4.17 20.05
CA ASP A 325 -11.79 -4.91 20.98
C ASP A 325 -12.12 -6.32 20.47
N PHE A 326 -12.45 -6.43 19.18
CA PHE A 326 -12.73 -7.71 18.54
C PHE A 326 -11.54 -8.69 18.63
N LYS A 327 -10.31 -8.18 18.55
CA LYS A 327 -9.10 -9.00 18.70
C LYS A 327 -8.85 -9.36 20.15
N ASP A 328 -8.99 -8.42 21.08
CA ASP A 328 -8.75 -8.64 22.51
C ASP A 328 -9.63 -9.77 23.06
N GLN A 329 -10.92 -9.74 22.70
CA GLN A 329 -11.87 -10.79 23.04
C GLN A 329 -11.45 -12.18 22.53
N ARG A 330 -10.66 -12.24 21.46
CA ARG A 330 -10.17 -13.49 20.86
C ARG A 330 -8.85 -13.95 21.45
N ALA A 331 -7.94 -13.03 21.75
CA ALA A 331 -6.69 -13.33 22.44
C ALA A 331 -6.94 -14.01 23.80
N SER A 332 -7.99 -13.57 24.51
CA SER A 332 -8.42 -14.17 25.79
C SER A 332 -9.00 -15.60 25.64
N ARG A 333 -9.52 -15.97 24.45
CA ARG A 333 -10.28 -17.22 24.26
C ARG A 333 -9.51 -18.35 23.57
N SER A 334 -8.32 -18.12 23.03
CA SER A 334 -7.55 -19.18 22.36
C SER A 334 -6.05 -19.13 22.69
N SER A 335 -5.49 -20.26 23.13
CA SER A 335 -4.04 -20.49 23.31
C SER A 335 -3.25 -20.48 21.98
N PHE A 336 -3.90 -20.24 20.83
CA PHE A 336 -3.24 -20.08 19.54
C PHE A 336 -2.87 -18.60 19.31
N THR A 337 -1.65 -18.26 19.72
CA THR A 337 -0.95 -17.03 19.33
C THR A 337 -0.56 -17.10 17.86
N ALA A 338 -1.42 -16.61 16.96
CA ALA A 338 -1.03 -16.41 15.55
C ALA A 338 -1.80 -15.27 14.86
N GLY A 339 -1.38 -14.03 15.13
CA GLY A 339 -1.03 -13.07 14.08
C GLY A 339 -2.11 -12.53 13.12
N ARG A 340 -3.41 -12.70 13.36
CA ARG A 340 -4.42 -12.14 12.42
C ARG A 340 -4.61 -10.65 12.63
N ARG A 341 -4.04 -9.88 11.72
CA ARG A 341 -4.12 -8.41 11.67
C ARG A 341 -5.43 -8.00 11.00
N MET A 342 -6.25 -7.24 11.72
CA MET A 342 -7.29 -6.39 11.14
C MET A 342 -6.68 -5.07 10.72
N TRP A 343 -7.27 -4.49 9.69
CA TRP A 343 -6.82 -3.27 9.06
C TRP A 343 -8.02 -2.34 8.92
N VAL A 344 -7.79 -1.04 8.99
CA VAL A 344 -8.79 0.00 8.68
C VAL A 344 -8.28 0.77 7.46
N ALA A 345 -9.09 0.83 6.41
CA ALA A 345 -8.80 1.60 5.21
C ALA A 345 -9.29 3.03 5.39
N VAL A 346 -8.42 3.98 5.04
CA VAL A 346 -8.71 5.42 5.08
C VAL A 346 -8.83 5.93 3.65
N LYS A 347 -9.88 6.72 3.37
CA LYS A 347 -10.05 7.42 2.09
C LYS A 347 -9.77 8.91 2.30
N LEU A 348 -8.68 9.41 1.73
CA LEU A 348 -8.22 10.78 1.96
C LEU A 348 -9.27 11.82 1.58
N SER A 349 -9.95 11.64 0.44
CA SER A 349 -10.97 12.58 -0.06
C SER A 349 -12.20 12.71 0.85
N ALA A 350 -12.40 11.78 1.79
CA ALA A 350 -13.49 11.84 2.77
C ALA A 350 -13.09 12.55 4.08
N LEU A 351 -11.80 12.88 4.25
CA LEU A 351 -11.23 13.45 5.47
C LEU A 351 -10.88 14.94 5.33
N LEU A 352 -11.31 15.60 4.25
CA LEU A 352 -11.15 17.03 4.08
C LEU A 352 -12.43 17.67 3.55
N LEU A 353 -12.50 18.99 3.67
CA LEU A 353 -13.66 19.79 3.29
C LEU A 353 -13.87 19.80 1.77
N ASP A 354 -12.80 20.04 1.02
CA ASP A 354 -12.80 20.14 -0.44
C ASP A 354 -11.72 19.21 -1.04
N ALA A 355 -12.15 18.18 -1.77
CA ALA A 355 -11.22 17.25 -2.41
C ALA A 355 -10.40 17.93 -3.52
N GLN A 356 -10.88 19.07 -4.05
CA GLN A 356 -10.15 19.86 -5.04
C GLN A 356 -8.81 20.36 -4.51
N SER A 357 -8.65 20.54 -3.19
CA SER A 357 -7.36 20.90 -2.59
C SER A 357 -6.28 19.86 -2.85
N LEU A 358 -6.63 18.56 -2.88
CA LEU A 358 -5.69 17.48 -3.25
C LEU A 358 -5.34 17.50 -4.74
N ALA A 359 -6.30 17.85 -5.61
CA ALA A 359 -6.05 18.02 -7.03
C ALA A 359 -5.14 19.23 -7.29
N ASN A 360 -5.40 20.37 -6.64
CA ASN A 360 -4.57 21.57 -6.72
C ASN A 360 -3.15 21.31 -6.19
N LEU A 361 -3.01 20.54 -5.11
CA LEU A 361 -1.70 20.06 -4.62
C LEU A 361 -0.99 19.21 -5.67
N SER A 362 -1.69 18.29 -6.31
CA SER A 362 -1.12 17.45 -7.37
C SER A 362 -0.63 18.29 -8.55
N VAL A 363 -1.42 19.28 -9.01
CA VAL A 363 -1.01 20.22 -10.06
C VAL A 363 0.21 21.04 -9.64
N TYR A 364 0.26 21.51 -8.38
CA TYR A 364 1.41 22.21 -7.84
C TYR A 364 2.67 21.35 -7.89
N LEU A 365 2.60 20.09 -7.43
CA LEU A 365 3.73 19.16 -7.43
C LEU A 365 4.25 18.92 -8.85
N ILE A 366 3.34 18.72 -9.83
CA ILE A 366 3.71 18.53 -11.23
C ILE A 366 4.51 19.75 -11.76
N LYS A 367 4.09 20.97 -11.42
CA LYS A 367 4.76 22.22 -11.82
C LYS A 367 6.13 22.42 -11.16
N VAL A 368 6.24 22.09 -9.88
CA VAL A 368 7.48 22.30 -9.09
C VAL A 368 8.53 21.24 -9.39
N HIS A 369 8.14 20.04 -9.82
CA HIS A 369 9.08 19.01 -10.22
C HIS A 369 9.70 19.32 -11.61
N PRO A 370 11.04 19.43 -11.72
CA PRO A 370 11.70 19.69 -12.99
C PRO A 370 11.40 18.58 -14.01
N ALA A 371 11.12 18.96 -15.26
CA ALA A 371 10.71 18.08 -16.35
C ALA A 371 11.77 17.04 -16.82
N GLN A 372 12.88 16.91 -16.10
CA GLN A 372 14.06 16.14 -16.53
C GLN A 372 14.09 14.68 -16.08
N SER A 373 13.09 14.18 -15.34
CA SER A 373 13.05 12.75 -15.02
C SER A 373 12.45 11.97 -16.19
N ALA A 374 13.18 10.97 -16.71
CA ALA A 374 12.72 10.00 -17.71
C ALA A 374 11.58 9.07 -17.22
N ILE A 375 10.92 9.43 -16.12
CA ILE A 375 9.87 8.67 -15.45
C ILE A 375 8.53 9.32 -15.82
N THR A 376 7.68 8.52 -16.44
CA THR A 376 6.31 8.86 -16.82
C THR A 376 5.45 9.24 -15.61
N PHE A 377 4.39 10.01 -15.82
CA PHE A 377 3.39 10.32 -14.79
C PHE A 377 2.89 9.04 -14.09
N PRO A 378 2.66 9.01 -12.75
CA PRO A 378 2.60 10.12 -11.80
C PRO A 378 3.92 10.50 -11.07
N ARG A 379 5.10 10.06 -11.53
CA ARG A 379 6.41 10.29 -10.87
C ARG A 379 6.48 9.74 -9.42
N TYR A 380 7.65 9.86 -8.77
CA TYR A 380 7.87 9.41 -7.38
C TYR A 380 7.75 10.57 -6.38
N PRO A 381 7.18 10.33 -5.18
CA PRO A 381 7.13 11.33 -4.12
C PRO A 381 8.53 11.66 -3.59
N ARG A 382 8.78 12.93 -3.25
CA ARG A 382 10.02 13.42 -2.62
C ARG A 382 9.75 13.92 -1.21
N ALA A 383 10.76 13.87 -0.35
CA ALA A 383 10.67 14.37 1.02
C ALA A 383 10.29 15.86 1.12
N SER A 384 10.55 16.64 0.05
CA SER A 384 10.26 18.07 -0.04
C SER A 384 8.86 18.41 -0.58
N ASP A 385 8.04 17.43 -0.97
CA ASP A 385 6.77 17.68 -1.68
C ASP A 385 5.77 18.44 -0.81
N LEU A 386 5.84 18.27 0.52
CA LEU A 386 4.98 18.94 1.48
C LEU A 386 5.58 20.22 2.08
N ASP A 387 6.78 20.65 1.64
CA ASP A 387 7.42 21.88 2.14
C ASP A 387 6.58 23.13 1.86
N CYS A 388 5.72 23.06 0.83
CA CYS A 388 4.74 24.09 0.48
C CYS A 388 3.72 24.37 1.58
N LEU A 389 3.49 23.42 2.49
CA LEU A 389 2.61 23.59 3.64
C LEU A 389 3.33 24.38 4.74
N THR A 390 4.65 24.27 4.87
CA THR A 390 5.42 24.90 5.95
C THR A 390 6.07 26.22 5.58
N SER A 391 6.24 26.51 4.29
CA SER A 391 6.88 27.74 3.82
C SER A 391 5.92 28.92 3.81
N ASP A 392 6.28 30.01 4.49
CA ASP A 392 5.55 31.30 4.44
C ASP A 392 5.65 32.01 3.08
N GLN A 393 6.45 31.47 2.14
CA GLN A 393 6.61 31.99 0.79
C GLN A 393 6.37 30.88 -0.23
N ILE A 394 5.17 30.86 -0.80
CA ILE A 394 4.92 30.11 -2.02
C ILE A 394 5.43 30.98 -3.18
N LYS A 395 6.49 30.52 -3.85
CA LYS A 395 7.13 31.29 -4.94
C LYS A 395 6.41 31.02 -6.27
N GLY A 396 5.95 32.07 -6.94
CA GLY A 396 5.40 32.03 -8.30
C GLY A 396 3.87 31.95 -8.40
N GLU A 397 3.35 31.77 -9.61
CA GLU A 397 1.91 31.53 -9.86
C GLU A 397 1.53 30.12 -9.40
N THR A 398 0.78 30.01 -8.30
CA THR A 398 0.47 28.72 -7.67
C THR A 398 -1.00 28.36 -7.85
N PRO A 399 -1.33 27.09 -8.16
CA PRO A 399 -2.72 26.63 -8.19
C PRO A 399 -3.32 26.48 -6.78
N LEU A 400 -2.49 26.52 -5.73
CA LEU A 400 -2.90 26.40 -4.33
C LEU A 400 -3.40 27.75 -3.79
N THR A 401 -4.60 27.73 -3.23
CA THR A 401 -5.17 28.83 -2.43
C THR A 401 -4.76 28.72 -0.96
N GLU A 402 -4.96 29.79 -0.18
CA GLU A 402 -4.75 29.74 1.28
C GLU A 402 -5.66 28.70 1.96
N GLN A 403 -6.89 28.54 1.45
CA GLN A 403 -7.83 27.54 1.94
C GLN A 403 -7.34 26.12 1.64
N ASP A 404 -6.78 25.86 0.46
CA ASP A 404 -6.21 24.55 0.12
C ASP A 404 -5.11 24.15 1.10
N ILE A 405 -4.22 25.09 1.44
CA ILE A 405 -3.14 24.84 2.39
C ILE A 405 -3.68 24.56 3.79
N TYR A 406 -4.71 25.30 4.20
CA TYR A 406 -5.39 25.05 5.47
C TYR A 406 -6.02 23.65 5.50
N ASP A 407 -6.77 23.28 4.45
CA ASP A 407 -7.47 22.00 4.37
C ASP A 407 -6.49 20.82 4.32
N ILE A 408 -5.38 20.94 3.60
CA ILE A 408 -4.33 19.91 3.55
C ILE A 408 -3.60 19.79 4.90
N LYS A 409 -3.35 20.91 5.59
CA LYS A 409 -2.78 20.89 6.95
C LYS A 409 -3.71 20.22 7.94
N ASP A 410 -5.00 20.56 7.90
CA ASP A 410 -6.01 19.99 8.77
C ASP A 410 -6.17 18.48 8.51
N LEU A 411 -6.18 18.05 7.25
CA LEU A 411 -6.12 16.64 6.85
C LEU A 411 -4.89 15.94 7.42
N HIS A 412 -3.70 16.55 7.33
CA HIS A 412 -2.48 15.99 7.90
C HIS A 412 -2.60 15.81 9.43
N LEU A 413 -3.16 16.80 10.14
CA LEU A 413 -3.39 16.69 11.59
C LEU A 413 -4.38 15.56 11.93
N ASP A 414 -5.47 15.41 11.16
CA ASP A 414 -6.43 14.32 11.35
C ASP A 414 -5.80 12.95 11.08
N LEU A 415 -4.97 12.82 10.04
CA LEU A 415 -4.23 11.59 9.76
C LEU A 415 -3.25 11.26 10.89
N VAL A 416 -2.52 12.26 11.40
CA VAL A 416 -1.64 12.08 12.57
C VAL A 416 -2.46 11.63 13.78
N LYS A 417 -3.65 12.19 14.02
CA LYS A 417 -4.55 11.79 15.10
C LYS A 417 -4.99 10.34 14.94
N ILE A 418 -5.46 9.94 13.75
CA ILE A 418 -5.88 8.55 13.45
C ILE A 418 -4.71 7.59 13.67
N CYS A 419 -3.53 7.91 13.12
CA CYS A 419 -2.33 7.10 13.27
C CYS A 419 -1.86 7.00 14.72
N SER A 420 -1.89 8.10 15.48
CA SER A 420 -1.51 8.11 16.90
C SER A 420 -2.47 7.26 17.72
N HIS A 421 -3.77 7.35 17.47
CA HIS A 421 -4.78 6.51 18.12
C HIS A 421 -4.60 5.02 17.78
N ALA A 422 -4.32 4.72 16.51
CA ALA A 422 -3.99 3.36 16.09
C ALA A 422 -2.69 2.85 16.75
N GLN A 423 -1.74 3.74 17.01
CA GLN A 423 -0.51 3.41 17.75
C GLN A 423 -0.80 3.20 19.24
N GLU A 424 -1.60 4.04 19.90
CA GLU A 424 -1.93 3.97 21.34
C GLU A 424 -2.57 2.63 21.77
N ASN A 425 -3.15 1.90 20.82
CA ASN A 425 -3.50 0.47 20.95
C ASN A 425 -2.22 -0.44 20.92
N LEU A 426 -1.19 -0.02 21.67
CA LEU A 426 0.24 -0.20 21.41
C LEU A 426 0.81 -1.58 21.74
N GLU A 427 0.13 -2.38 22.58
CA GLU A 427 0.57 -3.74 22.93
C GLU A 427 0.74 -4.61 21.67
N TYR A 428 -0.10 -4.40 20.67
CA TYR A 428 -0.03 -5.11 19.39
C TYR A 428 0.96 -4.51 18.41
N LEU A 429 1.21 -3.20 18.47
CA LEU A 429 2.22 -2.55 17.63
C LEU A 429 3.61 -2.97 18.09
N GLU A 430 3.86 -3.03 19.40
CA GLU A 430 5.13 -3.48 19.97
C GLU A 430 5.40 -4.96 19.66
N GLN A 431 4.38 -5.83 19.79
CA GLN A 431 4.49 -7.23 19.36
C GLN A 431 4.68 -7.34 17.84
N SER A 432 3.95 -6.56 17.03
CA SER A 432 4.13 -6.54 15.57
C SER A 432 5.50 -5.99 15.17
N LEU A 433 6.07 -5.05 15.93
CA LEU A 433 7.42 -4.53 15.77
C LEU A 433 8.48 -5.54 16.20
N LYS A 434 8.24 -6.30 17.27
CA LYS A 434 9.10 -7.41 17.71
C LYS A 434 9.08 -8.53 16.68
N ASP A 435 7.91 -8.92 16.17
CA ASP A 435 7.75 -9.92 15.11
C ASP A 435 8.38 -9.43 13.80
N ALA A 436 8.19 -8.16 13.45
CA ALA A 436 8.79 -7.52 12.28
C ALA A 436 10.32 -7.42 12.41
N LYS A 437 10.86 -7.13 13.60
CA LYS A 437 12.31 -7.07 13.86
C LYS A 437 12.94 -8.45 13.96
N ALA A 438 12.24 -9.43 14.52
CA ALA A 438 12.69 -10.82 14.61
C ALA A 438 12.60 -11.55 13.26
N SER A 439 11.67 -11.13 12.38
CA SER A 439 11.39 -11.77 11.09
C SER A 439 11.75 -10.90 9.87
N ASN A 440 12.41 -9.76 10.08
CA ASN A 440 12.84 -8.82 9.03
C ASN A 440 11.71 -8.27 8.10
N TYR A 441 10.56 -7.95 8.69
CA TYR A 441 9.31 -7.30 8.21
C TYR A 441 8.74 -7.63 6.80
N ALA A 442 7.40 -7.60 6.71
CA ALA A 442 6.65 -7.62 5.45
C ALA A 442 5.87 -6.31 5.27
N LEU A 443 6.08 -5.63 4.14
CA LEU A 443 5.26 -4.52 3.67
C LEU A 443 4.01 -5.11 2.97
N GLY A 444 2.83 -4.86 3.53
CA GLY A 444 1.57 -5.25 2.90
C GLY A 444 1.22 -4.29 1.77
N VAL A 445 1.62 -4.58 0.54
CA VAL A 445 1.21 -3.80 -0.64
C VAL A 445 -0.05 -4.42 -1.23
N LYS A 446 -1.15 -3.66 -1.23
CA LYS A 446 -2.38 -4.07 -1.92
C LYS A 446 -2.31 -3.61 -3.38
N LEU A 447 -1.95 -4.53 -4.27
CA LEU A 447 -2.03 -4.28 -5.71
C LEU A 447 -3.50 -4.39 -6.17
N VAL A 448 -3.99 -3.35 -6.83
CA VAL A 448 -5.34 -3.29 -7.40
C VAL A 448 -5.26 -2.81 -8.85
N ARG A 449 -6.25 -3.20 -9.66
CA ARG A 449 -6.32 -2.79 -11.09
C ARG A 449 -6.80 -1.35 -11.29
N GLY A 450 -7.39 -0.74 -10.27
CA GLY A 450 -8.06 0.56 -10.35
C GLY A 450 -9.58 0.45 -10.36
N ALA A 451 -10.25 1.41 -9.75
CA ALA A 451 -11.72 1.49 -9.66
C ALA A 451 -12.32 2.61 -10.52
N TYR A 452 -11.49 3.48 -11.09
CA TYR A 452 -11.91 4.74 -11.74
C TYR A 452 -11.60 4.80 -13.24
N HIS A 453 -11.39 3.65 -13.91
CA HIS A 453 -10.97 3.56 -15.32
C HIS A 453 -11.77 4.46 -16.27
N LEU A 454 -13.10 4.37 -16.25
CA LEU A 454 -13.96 5.17 -17.13
C LEU A 454 -13.85 6.68 -16.85
N HIS A 455 -13.74 7.08 -15.58
CA HIS A 455 -13.64 8.49 -15.19
C HIS A 455 -12.33 9.10 -15.67
N GLU A 456 -11.22 8.35 -15.52
CA GLU A 456 -9.89 8.76 -15.98
C GLU A 456 -9.83 8.88 -17.52
N MET A 457 -10.43 7.94 -18.26
CA MET A 457 -10.53 8.02 -19.72
C MET A 457 -11.32 9.25 -20.17
N ILE A 458 -12.51 9.48 -19.60
CA ILE A 458 -13.36 10.63 -19.93
C ILE A 458 -12.66 11.95 -19.58
N ALA A 459 -12.00 12.01 -18.42
CA ALA A 459 -11.27 13.21 -17.99
C ALA A 459 -10.12 13.52 -18.95
N HIS A 460 -9.34 12.51 -19.36
CA HIS A 460 -8.23 12.69 -20.30
C HIS A 460 -8.72 13.10 -21.70
N GLU A 461 -9.76 12.46 -22.22
CA GLU A 461 -10.40 12.84 -23.49
C GLU A 461 -10.93 14.29 -23.44
N THR A 462 -11.57 14.66 -22.33
CA THR A 462 -12.08 16.03 -22.15
C THR A 462 -10.94 17.06 -22.11
N ALA A 463 -9.80 16.73 -21.52
CA ALA A 463 -8.62 17.61 -21.50
C ALA A 463 -7.95 17.74 -22.88
N THR A 464 -7.95 16.67 -23.68
CA THR A 464 -7.28 16.63 -24.99
C THR A 464 -8.10 17.27 -26.10
N PHE A 465 -9.43 17.14 -26.06
CA PHE A 465 -10.34 17.66 -27.10
C PHE A 465 -11.08 18.96 -26.72
N GLY A 466 -11.10 19.35 -25.44
CA GLY A 466 -11.84 20.50 -24.94
C GLY A 466 -10.99 21.75 -24.68
N HIS A 467 -11.36 22.89 -25.26
CA HIS A 467 -10.79 24.22 -24.94
C HIS A 467 -11.25 24.81 -23.59
N ASN A 468 -11.90 24.04 -22.71
CA ASN A 468 -12.50 24.54 -21.47
C ASN A 468 -11.79 23.99 -20.22
N ASN A 469 -11.56 24.88 -19.25
CA ASN A 469 -10.96 24.68 -17.92
C ASN A 469 -11.73 23.70 -16.98
N MET A 470 -12.55 22.78 -17.49
CA MET A 470 -13.40 21.88 -16.67
C MET A 470 -12.95 20.42 -16.65
N SER A 471 -11.86 20.04 -17.33
CA SER A 471 -11.34 18.68 -17.18
C SER A 471 -10.70 18.47 -15.80
N LEU A 472 -11.00 17.33 -15.17
CA LEU A 472 -10.36 16.86 -13.93
C LEU A 472 -9.03 16.13 -14.18
N SER A 473 -8.63 15.92 -15.44
CA SER A 473 -7.36 15.27 -15.76
C SER A 473 -6.19 16.20 -15.48
N ILE A 474 -5.28 15.73 -14.63
CA ILE A 474 -4.01 16.43 -14.31
C ILE A 474 -2.82 15.89 -15.11
N SER A 475 -3.02 14.85 -15.92
CA SER A 475 -1.95 14.26 -16.73
C SER A 475 -1.57 15.20 -17.89
N PRO A 476 -0.29 15.60 -18.02
CA PRO A 476 0.19 16.36 -19.16
C PRO A 476 0.53 15.47 -20.37
N ASP A 477 0.42 14.14 -20.22
CA ASP A 477 0.88 13.18 -21.22
C ASP A 477 -0.14 13.04 -22.38
N PRO A 478 0.34 12.80 -23.62
CA PRO A 478 -0.53 12.64 -24.79
C PRO A 478 -1.42 11.39 -24.72
N HIS A 479 -1.11 10.45 -23.84
CA HIS A 479 -1.88 9.23 -23.60
C HIS A 479 -2.48 9.25 -22.19
N PRO A 480 -3.63 8.57 -21.96
CA PRO A 480 -4.23 8.50 -20.63
C PRO A 480 -3.26 7.84 -19.64
N PRO A 481 -3.34 8.21 -18.34
CA PRO A 481 -2.48 7.66 -17.29
C PRO A 481 -2.80 6.19 -16.94
N ILE A 482 -3.71 5.57 -17.70
CA ILE A 482 -4.23 4.22 -17.50
C ILE A 482 -4.28 3.48 -18.83
N TRP A 483 -4.21 2.15 -18.78
CA TRP A 483 -4.34 1.33 -19.98
C TRP A 483 -5.77 1.42 -20.57
N PRO A 484 -5.92 1.63 -21.89
CA PRO A 484 -7.23 1.81 -22.50
C PRO A 484 -8.07 0.53 -22.47
N THR A 485 -7.43 -0.65 -22.43
CA THR A 485 -8.14 -1.92 -22.43
C THR A 485 -7.89 -2.76 -21.18
N LYS A 486 -8.88 -3.59 -20.84
CA LYS A 486 -8.81 -4.55 -19.74
C LYS A 486 -7.69 -5.60 -19.92
N PRO A 487 -7.45 -6.18 -21.13
CA PRO A 487 -6.33 -7.09 -21.33
C PRO A 487 -4.97 -6.47 -21.00
N GLU A 488 -4.71 -5.23 -21.39
CA GLU A 488 -3.47 -4.52 -21.07
C GLU A 488 -3.32 -4.28 -19.56
N THR A 489 -4.42 -3.88 -18.89
CA THR A 489 -4.45 -3.76 -17.42
C THR A 489 -4.18 -5.11 -16.72
N ASN A 490 -4.53 -6.24 -17.35
CA ASN A 490 -4.24 -7.56 -16.79
C ASN A 490 -2.80 -8.03 -17.03
N MET A 491 -2.13 -7.49 -18.06
CA MET A 491 -0.75 -7.82 -18.39
C MET A 491 0.26 -7.05 -17.53
N CYS A 492 -0.11 -5.83 -17.12
CA CYS A 492 0.62 -5.00 -16.17
C CYS A 492 0.56 -5.58 -14.75
#